data_AF-A0A6B3F344-F1
#
_entry.id   AF-A0A6B3F344-F1
#
_cell.length_a   1.000
_cell.length_b   1.000
_cell.length_c   1.000
_cell.angle_alpha   90.00
_cell.angle_beta   90.00
_cell.angle_gamma   90.00
#
_symmetry.space_group_name_H-M   'P 1'
#
loop_
_entity.id
_entity.type
_entity.pdbx_description
1 polymer ?
#
loop_
_entity_poly.entity_id
_entity_poly.type
_entity_poly.pdbx_seq_one_letter_code
_entity_poly.pdbx_strand_id
1 'polypeptide(L)'
;RPLGVVLVFSTLPADLKKKLWSRAIPFVIVDPAGDPEPDVPSVGSANWAGGLAATRHLIELGHRRTAVITGPEDMLCALARL
;
A
#
# COMPACT_ATOMS: atom_id res chain seq x y z
N ARG A 1 22.98 -15.70 1.11
CA ARG A 1 21.50 -15.78 1.11
C ARG A 1 20.99 -14.65 1.99
N PRO A 2 19.98 -13.85 1.58
CA PRO A 2 19.44 -12.81 2.43
C PRO A 2 18.79 -13.42 3.68
N LEU A 3 18.87 -12.72 4.81
CA LEU A 3 18.18 -13.10 6.06
C LEU A 3 16.67 -12.82 5.99
N GLY A 4 16.25 -11.93 5.07
CA GLY A 4 14.87 -11.63 4.78
C GLY A 4 14.76 -10.62 3.63
N VAL A 5 13.55 -10.37 3.15
CA VAL A 5 13.27 -9.44 2.05
C VAL A 5 12.17 -8.47 2.46
N VAL A 6 12.39 -7.18 2.22
CA VAL A 6 11.35 -6.15 2.32
C VAL A 6 10.98 -5.73 0.90
N LEU A 7 9.71 -5.92 0.55
CA LEU A 7 9.16 -5.54 -0.75
C LEU A 7 8.40 -4.22 -0.56
N VAL A 8 8.57 -3.25 -1.46
CA VAL A 8 7.98 -1.91 -1.32
C VAL A 8 7.22 -1.56 -2.59
N PHE A 9 5.96 -1.10 -2.49
CA PHE A 9 5.08 -0.80 -3.64
C PHE A 9 5.03 -1.93 -4.68
N SER A 10 5.17 -3.17 -4.20
CA SER A 10 5.33 -4.33 -5.06
C SER A 10 4.06 -5.16 -5.07
N THR A 11 3.76 -5.77 -6.21
CA THR A 11 2.98 -7.00 -6.24
C THR A 11 3.90 -8.16 -5.87
N LEU A 12 3.34 -9.22 -5.29
CA LEU A 12 4.07 -10.45 -5.05
C LEU A 12 3.46 -11.57 -5.91
N PRO A 13 3.99 -11.81 -7.12
CA PRO A 13 3.56 -12.92 -7.95
C PRO A 13 3.68 -14.25 -7.20
N ALA A 14 2.74 -15.16 -7.43
CA ALA A 14 2.67 -16.44 -6.75
C ALA A 14 3.93 -17.30 -6.91
N ASP A 15 4.63 -17.20 -8.05
CA ASP A 15 5.87 -17.93 -8.30
C ASP A 15 7.04 -17.36 -7.46
N LEU A 16 7.12 -16.04 -7.32
CA LEU A 16 8.11 -15.38 -6.47
C LEU A 16 7.85 -15.69 -5.00
N LYS A 17 6.59 -15.66 -4.57
CA LYS A 17 6.15 -16.13 -3.24
C LYS A 17 6.66 -17.56 -3.00
N LYS A 18 6.33 -18.52 -3.86
CA LYS A 18 6.78 -19.92 -3.76
C LYS A 18 8.31 -20.04 -3.66
N LYS A 19 9.07 -19.25 -4.42
CA LYS A 19 10.54 -19.24 -4.37
C LYS A 19 11.06 -18.78 -3.00
N LEU A 20 10.45 -17.75 -2.40
CA LEU A 20 10.83 -17.26 -1.06
C LEU A 20 10.52 -18.32 0.02
N TRP A 21 9.32 -18.90 -0.02
CA TRP A 21 8.90 -19.96 0.90
C TRP A 21 9.77 -21.21 0.80
N SER A 22 10.03 -21.72 -0.41
CA SER A 22 10.86 -22.92 -0.63
C SER A 22 12.30 -22.78 -0.14
N ARG A 23 12.76 -21.54 0.06
CA ARG A 23 14.12 -21.22 0.53
C ARG A 23 14.15 -20.79 1.99
N ALA A 24 13.01 -20.82 2.68
CA ALA A 24 12.81 -20.31 4.04
C ALA A 24 13.34 -18.87 4.19
N ILE A 25 13.06 -18.01 3.21
CA ILE A 25 13.41 -16.59 3.26
C ILE A 25 12.19 -15.82 3.77
N PRO A 26 12.21 -15.26 5.00
CA PRO A 26 11.16 -14.41 5.50
C PRO A 26 10.98 -13.17 4.63
N PHE A 27 9.75 -12.69 4.48
CA PHE A 27 9.48 -11.46 3.77
C PHE A 27 8.29 -10.69 4.36
N VAL A 28 8.22 -9.40 4.04
CA VAL A 28 7.10 -8.51 4.35
C VAL A 28 6.92 -7.53 3.19
N ILE A 29 5.67 -7.14 2.92
CA ILE A 29 5.36 -6.10 1.92
C ILE A 29 5.02 -4.79 2.64
N VAL A 30 5.63 -3.69 2.21
CA VAL A 30 5.32 -2.33 2.64
C VAL A 30 4.55 -1.63 1.53
N ASP A 31 3.38 -1.10 1.87
CA ASP A 31 2.43 -0.45 0.95
C ASP A 31 2.21 -1.29 -0.33
N PRO A 32 1.54 -2.46 -0.21
CA PRO A 32 1.32 -3.33 -1.35
C PRO A 32 0.56 -2.61 -2.47
N ALA A 33 0.88 -2.96 -3.72
CA ALA A 33 0.20 -2.39 -4.88
C ALA A 33 -1.30 -2.76 -4.90
N GLY A 34 -1.66 -3.93 -4.38
CA GLY A 34 -3.05 -4.37 -4.23
C GLY A 34 -3.36 -4.82 -2.81
N ASP A 35 -4.52 -5.44 -2.63
CA ASP A 35 -4.85 -6.13 -1.39
C ASP A 35 -3.93 -7.36 -1.24
N PRO A 36 -3.10 -7.45 -0.18
CA PRO A 36 -2.23 -8.60 0.01
C PRO A 36 -3.06 -9.86 0.29
N GLU A 37 -2.58 -11.02 -0.20
CA GLU A 37 -3.18 -12.31 0.16
C GLU A 37 -3.14 -12.50 1.70
N PRO A 38 -4.13 -13.18 2.32
CA PRO A 38 -4.23 -13.28 3.78
C PRO A 38 -3.01 -13.86 4.51
N ASP A 39 -2.19 -14.66 3.82
CA ASP A 39 -0.97 -15.29 4.34
C ASP A 39 0.32 -14.49 3.99
N VAL A 40 0.17 -13.27 3.46
CA VAL A 40 1.26 -12.36 3.15
C VAL A 40 1.31 -11.27 4.23
N PRO A 41 2.34 -11.24 5.10
CA PRO A 41 2.47 -10.18 6.08
C PRO A 41 2.73 -8.84 5.37
N SER A 42 1.96 -7.82 5.74
CA SER A 42 2.04 -6.49 5.14
C SER A 42 1.99 -5.38 6.17
N VAL A 43 2.69 -4.29 5.89
CA VAL A 43 2.61 -3.02 6.60
C VAL A 43 2.12 -1.97 5.60
N GLY A 44 1.09 -1.22 5.94
CA GLY A 44 0.55 -0.18 5.07
C GLY A 44 0.23 1.10 5.82
N SER A 45 0.24 2.21 5.10
CA SER A 45 -0.26 3.47 5.64
C SER A 45 -1.79 3.46 5.75
N ALA A 46 -2.33 4.16 6.75
CA ALA A 46 -3.78 4.40 6.91
C ALA A 46 -4.28 5.44 5.89
N ASN A 47 -4.09 5.16 4.60
CA ASN A 47 -4.29 6.08 3.47
C ASN A 47 -5.70 6.68 3.43
N TRP A 48 -6.72 5.88 3.75
CA TRP A 48 -8.11 6.33 3.84
C TRP A 48 -8.34 7.34 4.95
N ALA A 49 -7.88 7.04 6.17
CA ALA A 49 -7.98 7.98 7.28
C ALA A 49 -7.20 9.26 7.00
N GLY A 50 -6.06 9.16 6.31
CA GLY A 50 -5.25 10.30 5.87
C GLY A 50 -5.97 11.20 4.85
N GLY A 51 -6.55 10.62 3.79
CA GLY A 51 -7.31 11.36 2.77
C GLY A 51 -8.53 12.07 3.37
N LEU A 52 -9.25 11.38 4.27
CA LEU A 52 -10.35 11.96 5.03
C LEU A 52 -9.90 13.14 5.90
N ALA A 53 -8.81 12.97 6.66
CA ALA A 53 -8.27 14.02 7.52
C ALA A 53 -7.80 15.25 6.71
N ALA A 54 -7.13 15.03 5.58
CA ALA A 54 -6.66 16.10 4.70
C ALA A 54 -7.83 16.90 4.12
N THR A 55 -8.87 16.22 3.60
CA THR A 55 -10.04 16.89 3.04
C THR A 55 -10.83 17.66 4.10
N ARG A 56 -11.00 17.08 5.29
CA ARG A 56 -11.62 17.77 6.44
C ARG A 56 -10.88 19.05 6.79
N HIS A 57 -9.55 18.99 6.88
CA HIS A 57 -8.73 20.15 7.19
C HIS A 57 -8.93 21.28 6.15
N LEU A 58 -8.98 20.94 4.85
CA LEU A 58 -9.26 21.95 3.81
C LEU A 58 -10.66 22.56 3.95
N ILE A 59 -11.68 21.76 4.29
CA ILE A 59 -13.04 22.27 4.51
C ILE A 59 -13.07 23.22 5.71
N GLU A 60 -12.37 22.90 6.80
CA GLU A 60 -12.25 23.73 8.01
C GLU A 60 -11.58 25.07 7.71
N LEU A 61 -10.61 25.11 6.79
CA LEU A 61 -10.01 26.35 6.28
C LEU A 61 -10.93 27.15 5.34
N GLY A 62 -12.14 26.66 5.07
CA GLY A 62 -13.13 27.34 4.24
C GLY A 62 -13.07 26.99 2.75
N HIS A 63 -12.22 26.04 2.33
CA HIS A 63 -12.21 25.60 0.94
C HIS A 63 -13.55 24.93 0.56
N ARG A 64 -14.03 25.21 -0.65
CA ARG A 64 -15.29 24.66 -1.21
C ARG A 64 -15.10 23.93 -2.53
N ARG A 65 -13.93 24.07 -3.14
CA ARG A 65 -13.54 23.44 -4.40
C ARG A 65 -12.14 22.87 -4.23
N THR A 66 -12.06 21.57 -4.03
CA THR A 66 -10.81 20.83 -3.89
C THR A 66 -10.68 19.86 -5.07
N ALA A 67 -9.45 19.58 -5.46
CA ALA A 67 -9.13 18.57 -6.45
C ALA A 67 -7.95 17.75 -5.94
N VAL A 68 -7.86 16.51 -6.40
CA VAL A 68 -6.79 15.59 -6.03
C VAL A 68 -6.03 15.18 -7.30
N ILE A 69 -4.72 15.24 -7.22
CA ILE A 69 -3.84 14.63 -8.23
C ILE A 69 -3.41 13.28 -7.63
N THR A 70 -3.97 12.20 -8.17
CA THR A 70 -3.77 10.85 -7.64
C THR A 70 -2.64 10.09 -8.34
N GLY A 71 -2.31 8.91 -7.81
CA GLY A 71 -1.34 7.98 -8.38
C GLY A 71 -1.98 6.97 -9.34
N PRO A 72 -1.23 5.94 -9.76
CA PRO A 72 -1.72 4.87 -10.63
C PRO A 72 -2.96 4.16 -10.06
N GLU A 73 -3.91 3.80 -10.92
CA GLU A 73 -5.16 3.14 -10.52
C GLU A 73 -4.95 1.69 -10.04
N ASP A 74 -3.82 1.09 -10.37
CA ASP A 74 -3.40 -0.24 -9.92
C ASP A 74 -2.67 -0.21 -8.57
N MET A 75 -2.61 0.95 -7.90
CA MET A 75 -2.07 1.09 -6.55
C MET A 75 -3.17 1.37 -5.52
N LEU A 76 -3.34 0.42 -4.59
CA LEU A 76 -4.29 0.52 -3.48
C LEU A 76 -4.10 1.80 -2.66
N CYS A 77 -2.85 2.22 -2.43
CA CYS A 77 -2.57 3.45 -1.69
C CYS A 77 -3.00 4.72 -2.44
N ALA A 78 -3.04 4.71 -3.78
CA ALA A 78 -3.53 5.83 -4.58
C ALA A 78 -5.06 5.91 -4.50
N LEU A 79 -5.74 4.78 -4.67
CA LEU A 79 -7.20 4.71 -4.56
C LEU A 79 -7.69 5.00 -3.15
N ALA A 80 -7.03 4.48 -2.12
CA ALA A 80 -7.46 4.64 -0.74
C ALA A 80 -7.36 6.08 -0.22
N ARG A 81 -6.63 6.98 -0.88
CA ARG A 81 -6.55 8.41 -0.49
C ARG A 81 -7.69 9.26 -1.05
N LEU A 82 -8.45 8.72 -2.00
CA LEU A 82 -9.63 9.35 -2.61
C LEU A 82 -10.85 9.21 -1.68
#